data_AF-S2W0V2-F1
#
_entry.id   AF-S2W0V2-F1
#
_cell.length_a   1.000
_cell.length_b   1.000
_cell.length_c   1.000
_cell.angle_alpha   90.00
_cell.angle_beta   90.00
_cell.angle_gamma   90.00
#
_symmetry.space_group_name_H-M   'P 1'
#
loop_
_entity.id
_entity.type
_entity.pdbx_description
1 polymer ?
#
loop_
_entity_poly.entity_id
_entity_poly.type
_entity_poly.pdbx_seq_one_letter_code
_entity_poly.pdbx_strand_id
1 'polypeptide(L)'
;MDRTSSGQPHHVSDPNGICGLETEKLIPIRLVLSKAANQGLGPWFLLTPTPGRHGGFRSASESLIQAMETGALVVEANGKMAWLPKPIGPAMQWLLVEAQRPTYPISPAEASRNLSEAVIAIGTRLAAIDNPAGTRPDEALSVHLGEAYSTRCQRLLDRAMFLLKVADEGLKATSRALTTGNVLAREKQLRSLRAACLDAISASASWPQG
;
A
#
# COMPACT_ATOMS: atom_id res chain seq x y z
N MET A 1 -19.15 -14.98 -22.95
CA MET A 1 -17.97 -14.25 -23.46
C MET A 1 -18.27 -12.78 -23.28
N ASP A 2 -17.74 -12.17 -22.23
CA ASP A 2 -17.88 -10.72 -22.02
C ASP A 2 -16.47 -10.13 -21.94
N ARG A 3 -16.08 -9.45 -23.03
CA ARG A 3 -14.79 -8.77 -23.19
C ARG A 3 -14.98 -7.31 -22.81
N THR A 4 -14.95 -7.02 -21.52
CA THR A 4 -14.81 -5.65 -21.01
C THR A 4 -13.85 -5.62 -19.83
N SER A 5 -12.56 -5.84 -20.09
CA SER A 5 -11.55 -5.04 -19.40
C SER A 5 -10.94 -4.12 -20.45
N SER A 6 -11.13 -2.82 -20.25
CA SER A 6 -10.44 -1.79 -21.01
C SER A 6 -8.95 -1.95 -20.73
N GLY A 7 -8.26 -2.69 -21.60
CA GLY A 7 -6.84 -3.02 -21.48
C GLY A 7 -5.98 -1.78 -21.63
N GLN A 8 -5.97 -0.92 -20.62
CA GLN A 8 -5.11 0.24 -20.59
C GLN A 8 -3.65 -0.24 -20.59
N PRO A 9 -2.77 0.40 -21.37
CA PRO A 9 -1.42 -0.07 -21.56
C PRO A 9 -0.59 0.08 -20.28
N HIS A 10 -0.45 -1.01 -19.53
CA HIS A 10 0.46 -1.10 -18.40
C HIS A 10 1.86 -1.47 -18.88
N HIS A 11 2.82 -0.59 -18.61
CA HIS A 11 4.20 -0.74 -19.06
C HIS A 11 5.18 -0.72 -17.90
N VAL A 12 6.35 -1.29 -18.15
CA VAL A 12 7.45 -1.41 -17.20
C VAL A 12 8.68 -0.77 -17.80
N SER A 13 9.39 0.00 -16.99
CA SER A 13 10.71 0.55 -17.29
C SER A 13 11.75 -0.14 -16.39
N ASP A 14 12.88 -0.53 -16.97
CA ASP A 14 14.01 -1.16 -16.29
C ASP A 14 15.31 -0.42 -16.65
N PRO A 15 15.46 0.84 -16.23
CA PRO A 15 16.56 1.69 -16.66
C PRO A 15 17.93 1.13 -16.24
N ASN A 16 17.96 0.33 -15.17
CA ASN A 16 19.17 -0.25 -14.59
C ASN A 16 19.40 -1.71 -15.03
N GLY A 17 18.58 -2.25 -15.94
CA GLY A 17 18.74 -3.61 -16.48
C GLY A 17 18.60 -4.73 -15.45
N ILE A 18 17.84 -4.52 -14.37
CA ILE A 18 17.68 -5.42 -13.22
C ILE A 18 17.02 -6.73 -13.63
N CYS A 19 16.02 -6.64 -14.51
CA CYS A 19 15.34 -7.80 -15.09
C CYS A 19 15.94 -8.13 -16.47
N GLY A 20 16.98 -7.41 -16.91
CA GLY A 20 17.61 -7.53 -18.21
C GLY A 20 16.64 -7.21 -19.36
N LEU A 21 15.74 -6.25 -19.17
CA LEU A 21 14.91 -5.72 -20.25
C LEU A 21 15.72 -4.68 -21.05
N GLU A 22 15.24 -4.34 -22.25
CA GLU A 22 15.81 -3.22 -23.00
C GLU A 22 15.56 -1.91 -22.23
N THR A 23 16.64 -1.27 -21.79
CA THR A 23 16.63 -0.16 -20.81
C THR A 23 15.90 1.09 -21.31
N GLU A 24 15.80 1.28 -22.63
CA GLU A 24 15.17 2.45 -23.25
C GLU A 24 13.71 2.22 -23.68
N LYS A 25 13.17 1.00 -23.48
CA LYS A 25 11.82 0.66 -23.93
C LYS A 25 10.87 0.45 -22.77
N LEU A 26 9.64 0.94 -22.97
CA LEU A 26 8.50 0.57 -22.17
C LEU A 26 8.02 -0.82 -22.59
N ILE A 27 8.13 -1.79 -21.68
CA ILE A 27 7.76 -3.18 -21.95
C ILE A 27 6.38 -3.49 -21.36
N PRO A 28 5.46 -4.13 -22.10
CA PRO A 28 4.18 -4.56 -21.54
C PRO A 28 4.35 -5.42 -20.29
N ILE A 29 3.62 -5.10 -19.22
CA ILE A 29 3.76 -5.75 -17.90
C ILE A 29 3.67 -7.28 -17.97
N ARG A 30 2.79 -7.81 -18.81
CA ARG A 30 2.62 -9.26 -19.00
C ARG A 30 3.91 -9.97 -19.40
N LEU A 31 4.74 -9.35 -20.24
CA LEU A 31 6.00 -9.94 -20.69
C LEU A 31 7.02 -9.98 -19.56
N VAL A 32 7.06 -8.92 -18.75
CA VAL A 32 7.96 -8.85 -17.59
C VAL A 32 7.54 -9.83 -16.50
N LEU A 33 6.24 -9.97 -16.24
CA LEU A 33 5.72 -10.97 -15.31
C LEU A 33 6.05 -12.40 -15.78
N SER A 34 5.89 -12.72 -17.07
CA SER A 34 6.31 -14.02 -17.62
C SER A 34 7.81 -14.25 -17.45
N LYS A 35 8.65 -13.23 -17.68
CA LYS A 35 10.10 -13.32 -17.49
C LYS A 35 10.46 -13.54 -16.02
N ALA A 36 9.82 -12.81 -15.10
CA ALA A 36 10.01 -12.96 -13.66
C ALA A 36 9.62 -14.36 -13.18
N ALA A 37 8.49 -14.90 -13.67
CA ALA A 37 8.05 -16.26 -13.38
C ALA A 37 9.05 -17.32 -13.88
N ASN A 38 9.57 -17.16 -15.11
CA ASN A 38 10.59 -18.07 -15.67
C ASN A 38 11.92 -18.03 -14.91
N GLN A 39 12.22 -16.92 -14.22
CA GLN A 39 13.37 -16.79 -13.33
C GLN A 39 13.10 -17.33 -11.91
N GLY A 40 11.90 -17.84 -11.64
CA GLY A 40 11.51 -18.30 -10.31
C GLY A 40 11.35 -17.18 -9.29
N LEU A 41 11.11 -15.94 -9.73
CA LEU A 41 10.97 -14.80 -8.81
C LEU A 41 9.63 -14.82 -8.10
N GLY A 42 9.68 -14.67 -6.78
CA GLY A 42 8.56 -14.72 -5.88
C GLY A 42 8.91 -15.48 -4.59
N PRO A 43 8.08 -15.41 -3.55
CA PRO A 43 6.82 -14.67 -3.47
C PRO A 43 7.03 -13.14 -3.46
N TRP A 44 5.94 -12.41 -3.66
CA TRP A 44 5.93 -10.95 -3.76
C TRP A 44 5.21 -10.34 -2.56
N PHE A 45 5.77 -9.25 -2.02
CA PHE A 45 5.19 -8.54 -0.89
C PHE A 45 4.83 -7.11 -1.27
N LEU A 46 3.61 -6.68 -0.94
CA LEU A 46 3.21 -5.29 -1.01
C LEU A 46 3.70 -4.56 0.23
N LEU A 47 4.54 -3.55 0.08
CA LEU A 47 4.98 -2.69 1.17
C LEU A 47 4.43 -1.27 0.96
N THR A 48 4.14 -0.58 2.06
CA THR A 48 3.57 0.77 2.07
C THR A 48 4.47 1.74 2.85
N PRO A 49 5.65 2.08 2.31
CA PRO A 49 6.54 3.04 2.95
C PRO A 49 5.89 4.43 3.03
N THR A 50 6.17 5.16 4.10
CA THR A 50 5.78 6.57 4.28
C THR A 50 6.96 7.34 4.88
N PRO A 51 7.00 8.68 4.81
CA PRO A 51 8.01 9.47 5.52
C PRO A 51 8.10 9.06 7.00
N GLY A 52 9.31 8.75 7.46
CA GLY A 52 9.58 8.26 8.83
C GLY A 52 9.27 6.77 9.08
N ARG A 53 8.80 6.03 8.07
CA ARG A 53 8.48 4.60 8.18
C ARG A 53 8.70 3.87 6.86
N HIS A 54 9.81 3.14 6.75
CA HIS A 54 10.18 2.48 5.47
C HIS A 54 9.32 1.26 5.11
N GLY A 55 8.40 0.84 5.98
CA GLY A 55 7.49 -0.29 5.70
C GLY A 55 8.21 -1.62 5.45
N GLY A 56 9.45 -1.77 5.89
CA GLY A 56 10.29 -2.94 5.64
C GLY A 56 11.07 -2.92 4.33
N PHE A 57 10.90 -1.90 3.49
CA PHE A 57 11.65 -1.77 2.23
C PHE A 57 13.10 -1.39 2.48
N ARG A 58 14.02 -2.03 1.75
CA ARG A 58 15.47 -1.84 1.86
C ARG A 58 16.07 -1.74 0.47
N SER A 59 16.74 -0.64 0.19
CA SER A 59 17.42 -0.37 -1.07
C SER A 59 18.44 0.76 -0.88
N ALA A 60 19.14 1.13 -1.95
CA ALA A 60 19.92 2.36 -2.02
C ALA A 60 19.04 3.61 -1.78
N SER A 61 19.68 4.70 -1.34
CA SER A 61 18.97 5.91 -0.88
C SER A 61 18.02 6.49 -1.93
N GLU A 62 18.41 6.51 -3.21
CA GLU A 62 17.57 7.04 -4.28
C GLU A 62 16.27 6.26 -4.45
N SER A 63 16.34 4.93 -4.52
CA SER A 63 15.16 4.07 -4.63
C SER A 63 14.30 4.12 -3.38
N LEU A 64 14.89 4.31 -2.20
CA LEU A 64 14.14 4.49 -0.95
C LEU A 64 13.36 5.81 -0.94
N ILE A 65 13.95 6.90 -1.45
CA ILE A 65 13.26 8.19 -1.61
C ILE A 65 12.07 8.04 -2.56
N GLN A 66 12.29 7.46 -3.74
CA GLN A 66 11.23 7.21 -4.72
C GLN A 66 10.11 6.32 -4.15
N ALA A 67 10.48 5.30 -3.37
CA ALA A 67 9.53 4.44 -2.67
C ALA A 67 8.65 5.23 -1.68
N MET A 68 9.25 6.10 -0.87
CA MET A 68 8.50 6.95 0.09
C MET A 68 7.59 7.96 -0.60
N GLU A 69 8.01 8.53 -1.71
CA GLU A 69 7.19 9.45 -2.53
C GLU A 69 6.00 8.71 -3.14
N THR A 70 6.23 7.48 -3.60
CA THR A 70 5.18 6.64 -4.21
C THR A 70 4.19 6.11 -3.17
N GLY A 71 4.65 5.80 -1.95
CA GLY A 71 3.81 5.35 -0.85
C GLY A 71 3.41 3.87 -0.87
N ALA A 72 3.70 3.17 -1.97
CA ALA A 72 3.46 1.74 -2.14
C ALA A 72 4.47 1.14 -3.12
N LEU A 73 4.82 -0.13 -2.94
CA LEU A 73 5.69 -0.89 -3.84
C LEU A 73 5.46 -2.38 -3.69
N VAL A 74 5.83 -3.14 -4.71
CA VAL A 74 5.85 -4.61 -4.64
C VAL A 74 7.30 -5.09 -4.70
N VAL A 75 7.75 -5.88 -3.73
CA VAL A 75 9.13 -6.35 -3.61
C VAL A 75 9.21 -7.87 -3.62
N GLU A 76 10.23 -8.42 -4.25
CA GLU A 76 10.51 -9.85 -4.23
C GLU A 76 11.03 -10.28 -2.84
N ALA A 77 10.59 -11.44 -2.35
CA ALA A 77 10.81 -11.88 -0.96
C ALA A 77 12.27 -12.10 -0.56
N ASN A 78 13.14 -12.46 -1.49
CA ASN A 78 14.58 -12.67 -1.23
C ASN A 78 15.40 -11.40 -1.44
N GLY A 79 14.79 -10.36 -2.00
CA GLY A 79 15.51 -9.19 -2.48
C GLY A 79 16.13 -9.49 -3.84
N LYS A 80 15.92 -8.57 -4.78
CA LYS A 80 16.54 -8.49 -6.10
C LYS A 80 15.99 -7.27 -6.81
N MET A 81 14.66 -7.19 -6.80
CA MET A 81 13.92 -6.13 -7.46
C MET A 81 12.66 -5.75 -6.70
N ALA A 82 12.30 -4.48 -6.85
CA ALA A 82 11.01 -3.95 -6.47
C ALA A 82 10.39 -3.18 -7.64
N TRP A 83 9.07 -3.11 -7.60
CA TRP A 83 8.22 -2.45 -8.56
C TRP A 83 7.62 -1.21 -7.91
N LEU A 84 7.99 -0.05 -8.43
CA LEU A 84 7.44 1.24 -8.03
C LEU A 84 6.31 1.63 -9.00
N PRO A 85 5.06 1.75 -8.55
CA PRO A 85 3.97 2.22 -9.38
C PRO A 85 4.11 3.72 -9.67
N LYS A 86 3.90 4.11 -10.93
CA LYS A 86 3.83 5.49 -11.39
C LYS A 86 2.50 5.69 -12.16
N PRO A 87 1.48 6.29 -11.52
CA PRO A 87 0.23 6.60 -12.21
C PRO A 87 0.47 7.57 -13.37
N ILE A 88 -0.04 7.27 -14.56
CA ILE A 88 0.03 8.11 -15.77
C ILE A 88 -1.39 8.24 -16.33
N GLY A 89 -2.08 9.31 -15.93
CA GLY A 89 -3.51 9.48 -16.21
C GLY A 89 -4.29 8.29 -15.63
N PRO A 90 -5.09 7.57 -16.43
CA PRO A 90 -5.79 6.39 -15.94
C PRO A 90 -4.91 5.12 -15.92
N ALA A 91 -3.76 5.14 -16.62
CA ALA A 91 -2.87 3.99 -16.74
C ALA A 91 -1.84 3.93 -15.60
N MET A 92 -1.18 2.78 -15.46
CA MET A 92 -0.08 2.58 -14.51
C MET A 92 1.20 2.20 -15.28
N GLN A 93 2.26 2.96 -15.07
CA GLN A 93 3.63 2.54 -15.39
C GLN A 93 4.31 1.99 -14.15
N TRP A 94 5.27 1.10 -14.34
CA TRP A 94 6.05 0.50 -13.26
C TRP A 94 7.52 0.73 -13.51
N LEU A 95 8.23 1.19 -12.49
CA LEU A 95 9.68 1.32 -12.50
C LEU A 95 10.27 0.15 -11.71
N LEU A 96 11.20 -0.58 -12.33
CA LEU A 96 12.01 -1.56 -11.62
C LEU A 96 13.17 -0.86 -10.93
N VAL A 97 13.31 -1.14 -9.63
CA VAL A 97 14.43 -0.67 -8.82
C VAL A 97 15.09 -1.84 -8.10
N GLU A 98 16.36 -1.67 -7.75
CA GLU A 98 17.09 -2.68 -6.99
C GLU A 98 16.48 -2.76 -5.59
N ALA A 99 16.40 -3.98 -5.06
CA ALA A 99 15.90 -4.19 -3.72
C ALA A 99 16.79 -5.19 -2.98
N GLN A 100 17.06 -4.90 -1.71
CA GLN A 100 17.60 -5.86 -0.77
C GLN A 100 16.45 -6.65 -0.13
N ARG A 101 16.79 -7.76 0.53
CA ARG A 101 15.81 -8.57 1.25
C ARG A 101 15.01 -7.69 2.23
N PRO A 102 13.67 -7.60 2.08
CA PRO A 102 12.85 -6.73 2.92
C PRO A 102 12.68 -7.32 4.31
N THR A 103 12.24 -6.49 5.26
CA THR A 103 11.54 -6.99 6.44
C THR A 103 10.12 -7.34 6.02
N TYR A 104 9.70 -8.56 6.31
CA TYR A 104 8.39 -9.04 5.86
C TYR A 104 7.24 -8.34 6.59
N PRO A 105 6.11 -8.10 5.88
CA PRO A 105 4.88 -7.69 6.54
C PRO A 105 4.51 -8.67 7.64
N ILE A 106 3.85 -8.18 8.69
CA ILE A 106 3.25 -9.06 9.70
C ILE A 106 2.19 -9.96 9.07
N SER A 107 1.81 -11.04 9.77
CA SER A 107 0.78 -11.94 9.27
C SER A 107 -0.60 -11.25 9.18
N PRO A 108 -1.53 -11.71 8.31
CA PRO A 108 -2.88 -11.13 8.24
C PRO A 108 -3.65 -11.25 9.56
N ALA A 109 -3.37 -12.30 10.34
CA ALA A 109 -3.97 -12.49 11.65
C ALA A 109 -3.50 -11.44 12.66
N GLU A 110 -2.19 -11.19 12.73
CA GLU A 110 -1.62 -10.14 13.58
C GLU A 110 -2.06 -8.75 13.15
N ALA A 111 -2.04 -8.47 11.84
CA ALA A 111 -2.51 -7.18 11.32
C ALA A 111 -3.98 -6.93 11.64
N SER A 112 -4.84 -7.95 11.53
CA SER A 112 -6.26 -7.87 11.89
C SER A 112 -6.46 -7.56 13.38
N ARG A 113 -5.67 -8.19 14.26
CA ARG A 113 -5.67 -7.91 15.70
C ARG A 113 -5.21 -6.47 15.97
N ASN A 114 -4.04 -6.09 15.47
CA ASN A 114 -3.45 -4.77 15.67
C ASN A 114 -4.39 -3.65 15.17
N LEU A 115 -5.02 -3.83 14.00
CA LEU A 115 -5.98 -2.87 13.48
C LEU A 115 -7.22 -2.74 14.37
N SER A 116 -7.73 -3.86 14.92
CA SER A 116 -8.90 -3.85 15.80
C SER A 116 -8.59 -3.15 17.12
N GLU A 117 -7.44 -3.42 17.72
CA GLU A 117 -6.96 -2.74 18.93
C GLU A 117 -6.75 -1.25 18.69
N ALA A 118 -6.14 -0.89 17.56
CA ALA A 118 -5.93 0.50 17.17
C ALA A 118 -7.25 1.25 17.03
N VAL A 119 -8.24 0.68 16.34
CA VAL A 119 -9.56 1.31 16.15
C VAL A 119 -10.26 1.59 17.49
N ILE A 120 -10.24 0.62 18.42
CA ILE A 120 -10.87 0.79 19.74
C ILE A 120 -10.14 1.89 20.52
N ALA A 121 -8.82 1.80 20.65
CA ALA A 121 -8.03 2.75 21.43
C ALA A 121 -8.09 4.18 20.87
N ILE A 122 -8.02 4.32 19.54
CA ILE A 122 -8.10 5.60 18.86
C ILE A 122 -9.51 6.18 18.94
N GLY A 123 -10.55 5.35 18.78
CA GLY A 123 -11.94 5.75 18.93
C GLY A 123 -12.21 6.39 20.29
N THR A 124 -11.77 5.74 21.37
CA THR A 124 -11.89 6.29 22.74
C THR A 124 -11.18 7.64 22.90
N ARG A 125 -9.96 7.77 22.36
CA ARG A 125 -9.18 9.03 22.44
C ARG A 125 -9.80 10.15 21.61
N LEU A 126 -10.34 9.84 20.43
CA LEU A 126 -11.01 10.82 19.58
C LEU A 126 -12.34 11.26 20.19
N ALA A 127 -13.09 10.35 20.79
CA ALA A 127 -14.33 10.68 21.50
C ALA A 127 -14.08 11.64 22.67
N ALA A 128 -12.97 11.49 23.40
CA ALA A 128 -12.61 12.40 24.49
C ALA A 128 -12.24 13.83 24.02
N ILE A 129 -11.91 14.03 22.74
CA ILE A 129 -11.68 15.36 22.16
C ILE A 129 -13.02 16.03 21.79
N ASP A 130 -14.10 15.26 21.66
CA ASP A 130 -15.48 15.67 21.41
C ASP A 130 -15.65 16.73 20.30
N ASN A 131 -15.08 16.44 19.13
CA ASN A 131 -15.16 17.34 17.98
C ASN A 131 -15.14 16.53 16.67
N PRO A 132 -16.30 15.97 16.27
CA PRO A 132 -16.42 15.29 14.99
C PRO A 132 -16.20 16.29 13.85
N ALA A 133 -15.27 15.97 12.95
CA ALA A 133 -14.95 16.79 11.77
C ALA A 133 -14.57 15.89 10.60
N GLY A 134 -15.01 16.29 9.41
CA GLY A 134 -14.85 15.54 8.17
C GLY A 134 -16.17 14.94 7.67
N THR A 135 -16.15 14.41 6.45
CA THR A 135 -17.31 13.75 5.84
C THR A 135 -17.13 12.25 5.91
N ARG A 136 -18.19 11.53 6.25
CA ARG A 136 -18.18 10.07 6.18
C ARG A 136 -17.98 9.66 4.71
N PRO A 137 -17.01 8.80 4.40
CA PRO A 137 -16.87 8.30 3.03
C PRO A 137 -18.09 7.48 2.60
N ASP A 138 -18.64 7.79 1.43
CA ASP A 138 -19.80 7.07 0.87
C ASP A 138 -19.41 5.64 0.44
N GLU A 139 -18.26 5.49 -0.21
CA GLU A 139 -17.73 4.20 -0.66
C GLU A 139 -16.20 4.16 -0.54
N ALA A 140 -15.65 3.00 -0.20
CA ALA A 140 -14.21 2.73 -0.33
C ALA A 140 -13.91 2.20 -1.75
N LEU A 141 -12.71 2.48 -2.26
CA LEU A 141 -12.23 1.86 -3.49
C LEU A 141 -12.33 0.33 -3.36
N SER A 142 -13.02 -0.31 -4.30
CA SER A 142 -13.18 -1.75 -4.32
C SER A 142 -11.97 -2.38 -5.01
N VAL A 143 -11.02 -2.88 -4.20
CA VAL A 143 -9.88 -3.67 -4.67
C VAL A 143 -10.17 -5.13 -4.35
N HIS A 144 -10.25 -5.96 -5.38
CA HIS A 144 -10.44 -7.40 -5.22
C HIS A 144 -9.08 -8.10 -5.30
N LEU A 145 -8.73 -8.82 -4.25
CA LEU A 145 -7.61 -9.75 -4.26
C LEU A 145 -7.92 -10.91 -5.20
N GLY A 146 -6.88 -11.45 -5.85
CA GLY A 146 -7.01 -12.62 -6.71
C GLY A 146 -7.41 -13.87 -5.94
N GLU A 147 -7.76 -14.93 -6.67
CA GLU A 147 -8.24 -16.21 -6.11
C GLU A 147 -7.25 -16.91 -5.17
N ALA A 148 -5.96 -16.59 -5.28
CA ALA A 148 -4.92 -17.09 -4.38
C ALA A 148 -5.01 -16.54 -2.95
N TYR A 149 -5.89 -15.57 -2.67
CA TYR A 149 -6.02 -14.95 -1.36
C TYR A 149 -7.29 -15.39 -0.65
N SER A 150 -7.19 -15.57 0.66
CA SER A 150 -8.34 -15.96 1.47
C SER A 150 -9.43 -14.89 1.53
N THR A 151 -10.68 -15.30 1.73
CA THR A 151 -11.80 -14.39 2.07
C THR A 151 -11.55 -13.59 3.35
N ARG A 152 -10.68 -14.09 4.25
CA ARG A 152 -10.25 -13.34 5.44
C ARG A 152 -9.31 -12.19 5.08
N CYS A 153 -8.40 -12.40 4.14
CA CYS A 153 -7.52 -11.36 3.61
C CYS A 153 -8.33 -10.28 2.89
N GLN A 154 -9.31 -10.68 2.06
CA GLN A 154 -10.21 -9.73 1.39
C GLN A 154 -10.96 -8.84 2.41
N ARG A 155 -11.60 -9.45 3.42
CA ARG A 155 -12.32 -8.69 4.47
C ARG A 155 -11.41 -7.74 5.26
N LEU A 156 -10.16 -8.15 5.51
CA LEU A 156 -9.18 -7.29 6.16
C LEU A 156 -8.81 -6.09 5.26
N LEU A 157 -8.59 -6.34 3.97
CA LEU A 157 -8.30 -5.30 2.98
C LEU A 157 -9.44 -4.28 2.91
N ASP A 158 -10.68 -4.74 2.74
CA ASP A 158 -11.86 -3.87 2.61
C ASP A 158 -11.99 -2.94 3.84
N ARG A 159 -11.87 -3.53 5.03
CA ARG A 159 -11.92 -2.78 6.30
C ARG A 159 -10.78 -1.77 6.40
N ALA A 160 -9.55 -2.16 6.07
CA ALA A 160 -8.39 -1.29 6.17
C ALA A 160 -8.46 -0.14 5.15
N MET A 161 -8.91 -0.40 3.92
CA MET A 161 -9.11 0.62 2.88
C MET A 161 -10.19 1.62 3.27
N PHE A 162 -11.31 1.16 3.81
CA PHE A 162 -12.36 2.04 4.32
C PHE A 162 -11.86 2.94 5.45
N LEU A 163 -11.20 2.36 6.45
CA LEU A 163 -10.67 3.11 7.59
C LEU A 163 -9.52 4.06 7.19
N LEU A 164 -8.72 3.69 6.21
CA LEU A 164 -7.71 4.58 5.62
C LEU A 164 -8.37 5.82 5.02
N LYS A 165 -9.44 5.64 4.23
CA LYS A 165 -10.20 6.76 3.67
C LYS A 165 -10.82 7.64 4.76
N VAL A 166 -11.36 7.03 5.83
CA VAL A 166 -11.85 7.77 7.00
C VAL A 166 -10.74 8.60 7.65
N ALA A 167 -9.56 8.02 7.86
CA ALA A 167 -8.43 8.73 8.45
C ALA A 167 -7.96 9.90 7.58
N ASP A 168 -7.87 9.69 6.26
CA ASP A 168 -7.46 10.71 5.30
C ASP A 168 -8.48 11.87 5.22
N GLU A 169 -9.78 11.58 5.16
CA GLU A 169 -10.83 12.62 5.21
C GLU A 169 -10.82 13.38 6.54
N GLY A 170 -10.58 12.67 7.65
CA GLY A 170 -10.38 13.29 8.95
C GLY A 170 -9.19 14.25 8.96
N LEU A 171 -8.06 13.87 8.36
CA LEU A 171 -6.85 14.71 8.31
C LEU A 171 -7.01 15.94 7.43
N LYS A 172 -7.81 15.86 6.35
CA LYS A 172 -8.11 17.02 5.48
C LYS A 172 -9.06 18.02 6.13
N ALA A 173 -9.90 17.58 7.07
CA ALA A 173 -10.92 18.42 7.68
C ALA A 173 -10.31 19.50 8.60
N THR A 174 -10.53 20.77 8.26
CA THR A 174 -10.24 21.89 9.16
C THR A 174 -11.27 21.94 10.27
N SER A 175 -10.85 21.80 11.53
CA SER A 175 -11.73 22.11 12.66
C SER A 175 -11.56 23.55 13.09
N ARG A 176 -12.64 24.33 13.06
CA ARG A 176 -12.67 25.75 13.45
C ARG A 176 -12.82 25.98 14.96
N ALA A 177 -13.09 24.94 15.75
CA ALA A 177 -13.46 25.05 17.16
C ALA A 177 -12.43 24.45 18.14
N LEU A 178 -11.29 23.94 17.66
CA LEU A 178 -10.27 23.31 18.50
C LEU A 178 -9.16 24.26 18.90
N THR A 179 -8.66 24.11 20.13
CA THR A 179 -7.36 24.63 20.53
C THR A 179 -6.25 23.94 19.74
N THR A 180 -5.10 24.59 19.56
CA THR A 180 -3.93 24.03 18.86
C THR A 180 -3.53 22.66 19.41
N GLY A 181 -3.61 22.47 20.74
CA GLY A 181 -3.31 21.19 21.40
C GLY A 181 -4.26 20.07 20.99
N ASN A 182 -5.56 20.35 20.91
CA ASN A 182 -6.56 19.36 20.49
C ASN A 182 -6.44 19.00 19.00
N VAL A 183 -6.06 19.97 18.15
CA VAL A 183 -5.77 19.71 16.74
C VAL A 183 -4.61 18.71 16.61
N LEU A 184 -3.48 18.97 17.28
CA LEU A 184 -2.31 18.09 17.25
C LEU A 184 -2.61 16.69 17.80
N ALA A 185 -3.36 16.60 18.90
CA ALA A 185 -3.76 15.33 19.48
C ALA A 185 -4.63 14.50 18.53
N ARG A 186 -5.60 15.15 17.88
CA ARG A 186 -6.47 14.51 16.86
C ARG A 186 -5.66 14.02 15.67
N GLU A 187 -4.83 14.88 15.08
CA GLU A 187 -4.00 14.50 13.94
C GLU A 187 -3.06 13.34 14.27
N LYS A 188 -2.48 13.33 15.47
CA LYS A 188 -1.66 12.20 15.94
C LYS A 188 -2.44 10.89 15.92
N GLN A 189 -3.66 10.88 16.45
CA GLN A 189 -4.48 9.66 16.43
C GLN A 189 -4.86 9.23 15.00
N LEU A 190 -5.23 10.17 14.13
CA LEU A 190 -5.57 9.85 12.74
C LEU A 190 -4.36 9.33 11.94
N ARG A 191 -3.17 9.91 12.14
CA ARG A 191 -1.92 9.39 11.55
C ARG A 191 -1.58 8.00 12.07
N SER A 192 -1.82 7.72 13.36
CA SER A 192 -1.66 6.37 13.91
C SER A 192 -2.66 5.36 13.33
N LEU A 193 -3.92 5.75 13.13
CA LEU A 193 -4.92 4.90 12.47
C LEU A 193 -4.50 4.60 11.02
N ARG A 194 -4.08 5.64 10.28
CA ARG A 194 -3.55 5.52 8.92
C ARG A 194 -2.40 4.51 8.85
N ALA A 195 -1.45 4.59 9.79
CA ALA A 195 -0.33 3.66 9.85
C ALA A 195 -0.78 2.19 10.06
N ALA A 196 -1.73 1.94 10.96
CA ALA A 196 -2.28 0.60 11.18
C ALA A 196 -3.06 0.06 9.96
N CYS A 197 -3.78 0.93 9.25
CA CYS A 197 -4.45 0.55 8.01
C CYS A 197 -3.45 0.15 6.92
N LEU A 198 -2.37 0.90 6.74
CA LEU A 198 -1.32 0.59 5.76
C LEU A 198 -0.66 -0.78 6.05
N ASP A 199 -0.42 -1.11 7.31
CA ASP A 199 0.07 -2.45 7.69
C ASP A 199 -0.92 -3.56 7.35
N ALA A 200 -2.22 -3.32 7.60
CA ALA A 200 -3.26 -4.27 7.29
C ALA A 200 -3.43 -4.49 5.78
N ILE A 201 -3.33 -3.41 4.98
CA ILE A 201 -3.32 -3.49 3.52
C ILE A 201 -2.12 -4.31 3.05
N SER A 202 -0.91 -3.95 3.51
CA SER A 202 0.33 -4.66 3.20
C SER A 202 0.22 -6.15 3.54
N ALA A 203 -0.21 -6.50 4.75
CA ALA A 203 -0.38 -7.89 5.17
C ALA A 203 -1.44 -8.63 4.33
N SER A 204 -2.59 -8.01 4.05
CA SER A 204 -3.68 -8.66 3.30
C SER A 204 -3.27 -9.08 1.88
N ALA A 205 -2.42 -8.29 1.22
CA ALA A 205 -1.98 -8.52 -0.16
C ALA A 205 -0.64 -9.27 -0.29
N SER A 206 0.01 -9.59 0.83
CA SER A 206 1.36 -10.18 0.86
C SER A 206 1.39 -11.67 1.16
N TRP A 207 0.28 -12.24 1.65
CA TRP A 207 0.21 -13.62 2.11
C TRP A 207 -0.88 -14.39 1.35
N PRO A 208 -0.62 -14.86 0.11
CA PRO A 208 -1.53 -15.76 -0.57
C PRO A 208 -1.65 -17.08 0.19
N GLN A 209 -2.83 -17.70 0.18
CA GLN A 209 -3.00 -19.08 0.59
C GLN A 209 -2.51 -19.96 -0.56
N GLY A 210 -1.35 -20.59 -0.37
CA GLY A 210 -0.93 -21.72 -1.20
C GLY A 210 -1.77 -22.96 -0.87
#